data_AF-A0A399YEI0-F1
#
_entry.id   AF-A0A399YEI0-F1
#
_cell.length_a   1.000
_cell.length_b   1.000
_cell.length_c   1.000
_cell.angle_alpha   90.00
_cell.angle_beta   90.00
_cell.angle_gamma   90.00
#
_symmetry.space_group_name_H-M   'P 1'
#
loop_
_entity.id
_entity.type
_entity.pdbx_description
1 polymer ?
#
loop_
_entity_poly.entity_id
_entity_poly.type
_entity_poly.pdbx_seq_one_letter_code
_entity_poly.pdbx_strand_id
1 'polypeptide(L)'
;MSSFKLFAVEDSGPRALPVPPGATQFADLYRGLPLGVYDALRTFGHNRFLYLDRHLARTTRSMALLGWDYRLDEARLRRALHAVVTGCAWPEMRARIDILAAPAETLGTTSRELIALQQFTPPPPSLYKEGVTVDFAAGLRRENPLAKTAEFAANRPVTGSHELRVTSDDSNDVLNSSLVTQHSSLAPPYEYLLLDDGGRSSRHWGSRCGWRRSPRPRSPRWTRRRSAARRGRSCRWSASRGNPSATAARGRSAAAYWRRMRHLWRRMQGQRFRLCHPVSCLSKTT
;
A
#
# COMPACT_ATOMS: atom_id res chain seq x y z
N MET A 1 -1.40 -17.82 20.71
CA MET A 1 -0.45 -17.66 19.59
C MET A 1 -0.32 -16.19 19.27
N SER A 2 0.90 -15.66 19.06
CA SER A 2 1.10 -14.26 18.67
C SER A 2 0.42 -13.98 17.33
N SER A 3 -0.31 -12.88 17.24
CA SER A 3 -0.97 -12.42 16.00
C SER A 3 0.02 -11.77 15.01
N PHE A 4 1.27 -11.61 15.43
CA PHE A 4 2.35 -11.01 14.64
C PHE A 4 3.51 -11.97 14.43
N LYS A 5 4.19 -11.81 13.29
CA LYS A 5 5.53 -12.34 13.04
C LYS A 5 6.43 -11.20 12.57
N LEU A 6 7.69 -11.19 12.99
CA LEU A 6 8.68 -10.17 12.63
C LEU A 6 9.94 -10.85 12.07
N PHE A 7 10.52 -10.25 11.03
CA PHE A 7 11.70 -10.78 10.35
C PHE A 7 12.68 -9.66 10.00
N ALA A 8 13.98 -9.93 10.13
CA ALA A 8 15.04 -9.18 9.48
C ALA A 8 15.26 -9.73 8.07
N VAL A 9 15.54 -8.87 7.10
CA VAL A 9 15.97 -9.28 5.76
C VAL A 9 17.49 -9.25 5.70
N GLU A 10 18.12 -10.42 5.64
CA GLU A 10 19.57 -10.58 5.60
C GLU A 10 19.99 -11.22 4.27
N ASP A 11 21.30 -11.23 3.96
CA ASP A 11 21.81 -11.79 2.69
C ASP A 11 21.54 -13.29 2.56
N SER A 12 21.57 -14.01 3.69
CA SER A 12 21.22 -15.44 3.78
C SER A 12 19.72 -15.73 3.68
N GLY A 13 18.88 -14.68 3.72
CA GLY A 13 17.42 -14.80 3.69
C GLY A 13 16.75 -14.10 4.89
N PRO A 14 15.43 -14.25 5.03
CA PRO A 14 14.72 -13.67 6.16
C PRO A 14 15.02 -14.44 7.44
N ARG A 15 15.46 -13.73 8.49
CA ARG A 15 15.65 -14.29 9.83
C ARG A 15 14.50 -13.87 10.73
N ALA A 16 13.86 -14.83 11.40
CA ALA A 16 12.82 -14.53 12.38
C ALA A 16 13.40 -13.76 13.57
N LEU A 17 12.68 -12.74 14.00
CA LEU A 17 13.01 -11.92 15.17
C LEU A 17 11.97 -12.13 16.28
N PRO A 18 12.34 -11.92 17.56
CA PRO A 18 11.39 -11.95 18.64
C PRO A 18 10.32 -10.86 18.45
N VAL A 19 9.07 -11.21 18.76
CA VAL A 19 7.96 -10.25 18.82
C VAL A 19 7.85 -9.76 20.27
N PRO A 20 7.87 -8.44 20.52
CA PRO A 20 7.72 -7.91 21.87
C PRO A 20 6.44 -8.43 22.55
N PRO A 21 6.50 -8.81 23.84
CA PRO A 21 5.30 -9.23 24.57
C PRO A 21 4.29 -8.09 24.62
N GLY A 22 3.01 -8.42 24.42
CA GLY A 22 1.94 -7.43 24.44
C GLY A 22 1.84 -6.55 23.17
N ALA A 23 2.54 -6.88 22.08
CA ALA A 23 2.34 -6.20 20.81
C ALA A 23 0.88 -6.39 20.32
N THR A 24 0.18 -5.27 20.10
CA THR A 24 -1.22 -5.22 19.65
C THR A 24 -1.36 -4.64 18.24
N GLN A 25 -0.34 -3.91 17.79
CA GLN A 25 -0.27 -3.27 16.47
C GLN A 25 1.15 -3.28 15.92
N PHE A 26 1.30 -3.06 14.61
CA PHE A 26 2.63 -2.98 13.98
C PHE A 26 3.55 -1.95 14.64
N ALA A 27 3.03 -0.80 15.10
CA ALA A 27 3.86 0.23 15.73
C ALA A 27 4.61 -0.28 16.98
N ASP A 28 4.03 -1.25 17.70
CA ASP A 28 4.63 -1.82 18.90
C ASP A 28 5.91 -2.62 18.59
N LEU A 29 6.02 -3.16 17.37
CA LEU A 29 7.17 -3.97 16.93
C LEU A 29 8.44 -3.13 16.69
N TYR A 30 8.30 -1.82 16.52
CA TYR A 30 9.39 -0.93 16.12
C TYR A 30 9.74 0.10 17.19
N ARG A 31 9.25 -0.05 18.43
CA ARG A 31 9.59 0.86 19.53
C ARG A 31 11.10 0.85 19.80
N GLY A 32 11.68 2.05 19.93
CA GLY A 32 13.12 2.20 20.18
C GLY A 32 14.01 1.92 18.95
N LEU A 33 13.44 1.69 17.76
CA LEU A 33 14.21 1.54 16.53
C LEU A 33 14.40 2.90 15.83
N PRO A 34 15.47 3.05 15.04
CA PRO A 34 15.68 4.22 14.19
C PRO A 34 14.68 4.21 13.02
N LEU A 35 13.47 4.68 13.28
CA LEU A 35 12.37 4.67 12.32
C LEU A 35 12.74 5.39 11.03
N GLY A 36 12.24 4.85 9.92
CA GLY A 36 12.55 5.33 8.59
C GLY A 36 11.32 5.46 7.72
N VAL A 37 11.29 4.74 6.60
CA VAL A 37 10.10 4.65 5.74
C VAL A 37 9.41 3.31 5.92
N TYR A 38 8.10 3.28 5.67
CA TYR A 38 7.35 2.04 5.70
C TYR A 38 6.39 1.94 4.54
N ASP A 39 6.02 0.71 4.18
CA ASP A 39 4.83 0.47 3.38
C ASP A 39 4.04 -0.73 3.92
N ALA A 40 2.72 -0.70 3.75
CA ALA A 40 1.83 -1.76 4.16
C ALA A 40 1.18 -2.38 2.92
N LEU A 41 1.35 -3.69 2.78
CA LEU A 41 0.85 -4.51 1.71
C LEU A 41 -0.22 -5.48 2.23
N ARG A 42 -1.02 -6.01 1.32
CA ARG A 42 -1.98 -7.07 1.60
C ARG A 42 -1.74 -8.24 0.66
N THR A 43 -1.82 -9.45 1.21
CA THR A 43 -1.85 -10.67 0.41
C THR A 43 -3.28 -11.12 0.12
N PHE A 44 -3.48 -11.84 -0.99
CA PHE A 44 -4.75 -12.39 -1.44
C PHE A 44 -4.59 -13.83 -1.92
N GLY A 45 -5.41 -14.74 -1.41
CA GLY A 45 -5.20 -16.17 -1.62
C GLY A 45 -3.78 -16.56 -1.24
N HIS A 46 -3.44 -16.30 0.02
CA HIS A 46 -2.20 -16.65 0.70
C HIS A 46 -0.98 -15.79 0.34
N ASN A 47 -0.30 -16.04 -0.78
CA ASN A 47 1.05 -15.48 -1.06
C ASN A 47 1.11 -14.46 -2.21
N ARG A 48 -0.04 -13.98 -2.70
CA ARG A 48 -0.07 -13.01 -3.81
C ARG A 48 -0.27 -11.60 -3.30
N PHE A 49 0.66 -10.71 -3.60
CA PHE A 49 0.58 -9.31 -3.23
C PHE A 49 -0.21 -8.49 -4.26
N LEU A 50 -1.08 -7.62 -3.77
CA LEU A 50 -1.73 -6.62 -4.62
C LEU A 50 -0.78 -5.44 -4.86
N TYR A 51 -0.46 -5.15 -6.13
CA TYR A 51 0.37 -4.00 -6.55
C TYR A 51 1.78 -3.93 -5.93
N LEU A 52 2.45 -5.07 -5.69
CA LEU A 52 3.78 -5.12 -5.05
C LEU A 52 4.78 -4.12 -5.64
N ASP A 53 4.92 -4.08 -6.97
CA ASP A 53 5.87 -3.18 -7.65
C ASP A 53 5.61 -1.71 -7.34
N ARG A 54 4.34 -1.32 -7.20
CA ARG A 54 3.97 0.06 -6.85
C ARG A 54 4.30 0.40 -5.41
N HIS A 55 4.16 -0.56 -4.49
CA HIS A 55 4.56 -0.39 -3.10
C HIS A 55 6.08 -0.22 -3.00
N LEU A 56 6.86 -1.09 -3.65
CA LEU A 56 8.33 -0.99 -3.64
C LEU A 56 8.82 0.32 -4.27
N ALA A 57 8.28 0.71 -5.43
CA ALA A 57 8.61 2.00 -6.05
C ALA A 57 8.26 3.20 -5.14
N ARG A 58 7.18 3.11 -4.36
CA ARG A 58 6.81 4.14 -3.37
C ARG A 58 7.78 4.18 -2.19
N THR A 59 8.24 3.02 -1.71
CA THR A 59 9.26 2.94 -0.65
C THR A 59 10.56 3.60 -1.11
N THR A 60 11.08 3.20 -2.27
CA THR A 60 12.30 3.78 -2.86
C THR A 60 12.17 5.30 -3.06
N ARG A 61 11.02 5.77 -3.55
CA ARG A 61 10.74 7.20 -3.67
C ARG A 61 10.70 7.92 -2.33
N SER A 62 10.13 7.29 -1.30
CA SER A 62 10.08 7.88 0.05
C SER A 62 11.49 8.03 0.62
N MET A 63 12.36 7.04 0.44
CA MET A 63 13.78 7.13 0.84
C MET A 63 14.50 8.27 0.11
N ALA A 64 14.31 8.39 -1.21
CA ALA A 64 14.89 9.47 -1.99
C ALA A 64 14.40 10.86 -1.56
N LEU A 65 13.13 11.00 -1.20
CA LEU A 65 12.57 12.25 -0.68
C LEU A 65 13.14 12.65 0.69
N LEU A 66 13.70 11.70 1.44
CA LEU A 66 14.41 11.94 2.70
C LEU A 66 15.92 12.17 2.48
N GLY A 67 16.38 12.19 1.23
CA GLY A 67 17.79 12.43 0.90
C GLY A 67 18.71 11.25 1.22
N TRP A 68 18.18 10.03 1.36
CA TRP A 68 18.99 8.86 1.69
C TRP A 68 19.82 8.40 0.50
N ASP A 69 21.08 8.06 0.76
CA ASP A 69 22.00 7.41 -0.18
C ASP A 69 21.88 5.88 -0.20
N TYR A 70 21.12 5.32 0.76
CA TYR A 70 20.85 3.91 0.87
C TYR A 70 20.06 3.37 -0.33
N ARG A 71 20.60 2.34 -0.98
CA ARG A 71 19.96 1.65 -2.11
C ARG A 71 19.27 0.38 -1.62
N LEU A 72 17.96 0.31 -1.82
CA LEU A 72 17.17 -0.87 -1.52
C LEU A 72 17.48 -2.00 -2.51
N ASP A 73 17.92 -3.16 -2.03
CA ASP A 73 17.98 -4.37 -2.85
C ASP A 73 16.57 -4.96 -2.99
N GLU A 74 15.84 -4.47 -4.00
CA GLU A 74 14.48 -4.93 -4.27
C GLU A 74 14.40 -6.43 -4.56
N ALA A 75 15.44 -7.03 -5.15
CA ALA A 75 15.44 -8.45 -5.47
C ALA A 75 15.54 -9.29 -4.20
N ARG A 76 16.42 -8.92 -3.27
CA ARG A 76 16.52 -9.54 -1.94
C ARG A 76 15.23 -9.39 -1.16
N LEU A 77 14.66 -8.18 -1.09
CA LEU A 77 13.42 -7.93 -0.38
C LEU A 77 12.25 -8.76 -0.95
N ARG A 78 12.16 -8.91 -2.28
CA ARG A 78 11.12 -9.76 -2.93
C ARG A 78 11.28 -11.23 -2.56
N ARG A 79 12.51 -11.77 -2.57
CA ARG A 79 12.77 -13.15 -2.15
C ARG A 79 12.38 -13.36 -0.69
N ALA A 80 12.76 -12.42 0.19
CA ALA A 80 12.41 -12.47 1.60
C ALA A 80 10.89 -12.39 1.81
N LEU A 81 10.20 -11.45 1.17
CA LEU A 81 8.73 -11.36 1.21
C LEU A 81 8.07 -12.65 0.77
N HIS A 82 8.51 -13.24 -0.35
CA HIS A 82 7.98 -14.51 -0.84
C HIS A 82 8.20 -15.65 0.16
N ALA A 83 9.40 -15.78 0.72
CA ALA A 83 9.74 -16.81 1.69
C ALA A 83 8.89 -16.70 2.97
N VAL A 84 8.79 -15.50 3.58
CA VAL A 84 8.06 -15.34 4.84
C VAL A 84 6.55 -15.52 4.69
N VAL A 85 5.95 -15.09 3.59
CA VAL A 85 4.50 -15.29 3.38
C VAL A 85 4.16 -16.73 3.01
N THR A 86 5.00 -17.39 2.21
CA THR A 86 4.79 -18.80 1.85
C THR A 86 4.95 -19.72 3.05
N GLY A 87 5.87 -19.40 3.97
CA GLY A 87 6.03 -20.13 5.23
C GLY A 87 4.96 -19.84 6.29
N CYS A 88 3.98 -18.98 6.01
CA CYS A 88 2.98 -18.57 6.99
C CYS A 88 1.62 -19.20 6.72
N ALA A 89 1.08 -20.00 7.65
CA ALA A 89 -0.18 -20.71 7.48
C ALA A 89 -1.45 -19.82 7.35
N TRP A 90 -1.33 -18.49 7.40
CA TRP A 90 -2.48 -17.59 7.31
C TRP A 90 -3.01 -17.49 5.87
N PRO A 91 -4.35 -17.49 5.67
CA PRO A 91 -4.94 -17.44 4.34
C PRO A 91 -4.80 -16.06 3.68
N GLU A 92 -4.86 -14.98 4.45
CA GLU A 92 -4.58 -13.61 4.01
C GLU A 92 -3.86 -12.86 5.11
N MET A 93 -2.99 -11.94 4.71
CA MET A 93 -2.06 -11.27 5.61
C MET A 93 -1.95 -9.80 5.28
N ARG A 94 -1.74 -8.99 6.31
CA ARG A 94 -1.13 -7.67 6.20
C ARG A 94 0.37 -7.87 6.34
N ALA A 95 1.12 -7.48 5.34
CA ALA A 95 2.57 -7.40 5.43
C ALA A 95 2.95 -5.94 5.57
N ARG A 96 3.90 -5.62 6.44
CA ARG A 96 4.50 -4.30 6.54
C ARG A 96 5.99 -4.44 6.26
N ILE A 97 6.50 -3.60 5.38
CA ILE A 97 7.93 -3.44 5.16
C ILE A 97 8.34 -2.13 5.83
N ASP A 98 9.43 -2.17 6.60
CA ASP A 98 10.05 -1.00 7.20
C ASP A 98 11.52 -0.97 6.78
N ILE A 99 11.94 0.17 6.23
CA ILE A 99 13.34 0.46 5.95
C ILE A 99 13.78 1.49 6.97
N LEU A 100 14.58 1.06 7.92
CA LEU A 100 15.05 1.87 9.05
C LEU A 100 16.13 2.87 8.61
N ALA A 101 16.25 3.97 9.36
CA ALA A 101 17.26 5.00 9.11
C ALA A 101 18.68 4.50 9.43
N ALA A 102 18.79 3.55 10.36
CA ALA A 102 20.03 2.85 10.73
C ALA A 102 19.74 1.36 11.01
N PRO A 103 20.78 0.50 11.08
CA PRO A 103 20.59 -0.92 11.41
C PRO A 103 19.81 -1.17 12.70
N ALA A 104 19.01 -2.25 12.76
CA ALA A 104 18.25 -2.65 13.95
C ALA A 104 19.10 -3.43 14.96
N GLU A 105 20.20 -2.83 15.43
CA GLU A 105 21.16 -3.51 16.32
C GLU A 105 20.52 -3.96 17.64
N THR A 106 19.53 -3.22 18.14
CA THR A 106 18.77 -3.55 19.35
C THR A 106 17.93 -4.83 19.21
N LEU A 107 17.68 -5.30 17.97
CA LEU A 107 17.06 -6.59 17.67
C LEU A 107 18.09 -7.68 17.33
N GLY A 108 19.38 -7.39 17.53
CA GLY A 108 20.47 -8.30 17.21
C GLY A 108 20.63 -8.56 15.71
N THR A 109 20.32 -7.58 14.85
CA THR A 109 20.56 -7.64 13.40
C THR A 109 21.25 -6.38 12.91
N THR A 110 22.07 -6.51 11.88
CA THR A 110 22.65 -5.36 11.15
C THR A 110 21.77 -4.91 9.98
N SER A 111 20.64 -5.59 9.75
CA SER A 111 19.71 -5.23 8.68
C SER A 111 18.95 -3.94 9.00
N ARG A 112 18.71 -3.15 7.95
CA ARG A 112 17.77 -2.01 7.96
C ARG A 112 16.38 -2.40 7.46
N GLU A 113 16.25 -3.55 6.81
CA GLU A 113 15.04 -4.02 6.14
C GLU A 113 14.32 -5.00 7.05
N LEU A 114 13.14 -4.61 7.55
CA LEU A 114 12.29 -5.45 8.38
C LEU A 114 10.99 -5.78 7.68
N ILE A 115 10.49 -7.01 7.88
CA ILE A 115 9.16 -7.44 7.44
C ILE A 115 8.37 -7.87 8.67
N ALA A 116 7.19 -7.27 8.87
CA ALA A 116 6.22 -7.75 9.83
C ALA A 116 4.98 -8.31 9.13
N LEU A 117 4.46 -9.41 9.63
CA LEU A 117 3.22 -10.02 9.17
C LEU A 117 2.19 -9.99 10.30
N GLN A 118 0.94 -9.74 9.93
CA GLN A 118 -0.23 -9.90 10.77
C GLN A 118 -1.31 -10.63 9.97
N GLN A 119 -2.05 -11.53 10.61
CA GLN A 119 -3.23 -12.11 9.97
C GLN A 119 -4.20 -10.99 9.57
N PHE A 120 -4.72 -11.05 8.34
CA PHE A 120 -5.70 -10.08 7.88
C PHE A 120 -7.10 -10.46 8.38
N THR A 121 -7.70 -9.59 9.18
CA THR A 121 -9.11 -9.65 9.55
C THR A 121 -9.82 -8.47 8.89
N PRO A 122 -10.76 -8.69 7.95
CA PRO A 122 -11.50 -7.60 7.34
C PRO A 122 -12.36 -6.87 8.37
N PRO A 123 -12.59 -5.56 8.19
CA PRO A 123 -13.67 -4.86 8.88
C PRO A 123 -15.01 -5.60 8.72
N PRO A 124 -15.87 -5.63 9.75
CA PRO A 124 -17.16 -6.28 9.64
C PRO A 124 -18.02 -5.62 8.54
N PRO A 125 -18.85 -6.39 7.82
CA PRO A 125 -19.68 -5.87 6.73
C PRO A 125 -20.59 -4.69 7.10
N SER A 126 -21.06 -4.61 8.35
CA SER A 126 -21.89 -3.51 8.85
C SER A 126 -21.21 -2.16 8.67
N LEU A 127 -19.91 -2.03 8.95
CA LEU A 127 -19.17 -0.76 8.79
C LEU A 127 -19.14 -0.27 7.34
N TYR A 128 -19.17 -1.18 6.37
CA TYR A 128 -19.26 -0.78 4.95
C TYR A 128 -20.67 -0.36 4.54
N LYS A 129 -21.68 -0.91 5.21
CA LYS A 129 -23.10 -0.65 4.92
C LYS A 129 -23.58 0.64 5.58
N GLU A 130 -23.22 0.82 6.84
CA GLU A 130 -23.66 1.93 7.71
C GLU A 130 -22.70 3.12 7.67
N GLY A 131 -21.44 2.88 7.26
CA GLY A 131 -20.37 3.86 7.36
C GLY A 131 -19.69 3.84 8.73
N VAL A 132 -18.74 4.74 8.91
CA VAL A 132 -18.02 4.95 10.18
C VAL A 132 -17.97 6.44 10.47
N THR A 133 -18.11 6.80 11.74
CA THR A 133 -17.78 8.15 12.21
C THR A 133 -16.26 8.29 12.29
N VAL A 134 -15.75 9.40 11.79
CA VAL A 134 -14.32 9.73 11.85
C VAL A 134 -14.15 11.07 12.53
N ASP A 135 -13.04 11.24 13.24
CA ASP A 135 -12.67 12.50 13.87
C ASP A 135 -11.34 13.01 13.32
N PHE A 136 -11.03 14.26 13.64
CA PHE A 136 -9.75 14.88 13.34
C PHE A 136 -8.71 14.47 14.37
N ALA A 137 -7.55 14.01 13.90
CA ALA A 137 -6.40 13.80 14.78
C ALA A 137 -5.74 15.15 15.11
N ALA A 138 -6.26 15.85 16.11
CA ALA A 138 -5.66 17.09 16.59
C ALA A 138 -4.18 16.87 16.97
N GLY A 139 -3.30 17.77 16.54
CA GLY A 139 -1.86 17.70 16.79
C GLY A 139 -1.10 16.70 15.90
N LEU A 140 -1.77 15.97 15.01
CA LEU A 140 -1.10 15.06 14.07
C LEU A 140 -0.93 15.72 12.68
N ARG A 141 0.32 15.98 12.30
CA ARG A 141 0.67 16.62 11.02
C ARG A 141 1.75 15.83 10.26
N ARG A 142 1.76 15.96 8.94
CA ARG A 142 2.83 15.42 8.07
C ARG A 142 3.61 16.57 7.46
N GLU A 143 4.89 16.67 7.80
CA GLU A 143 5.79 17.64 7.16
C GLU A 143 6.01 17.33 5.68
N ASN A 144 6.21 16.05 5.35
CA ASN A 144 6.33 15.60 3.96
C ASN A 144 5.29 14.51 3.65
N PRO A 145 4.08 14.87 3.18
CA PRO A 145 3.02 13.90 2.91
C PRO A 145 3.31 12.94 1.75
N LEU A 146 4.29 13.28 0.89
CA LEU A 146 4.72 12.41 -0.22
C LEU A 146 5.64 11.28 0.26
N ALA A 147 6.35 11.46 1.37
CA ALA A 147 7.14 10.43 2.01
C ALA A 147 6.30 9.63 3.02
N LYS A 148 6.37 8.31 2.93
CA LYS A 148 5.66 7.41 3.86
C LYS A 148 6.56 7.07 5.05
N THR A 149 6.76 8.04 5.94
CA THR A 149 7.61 7.90 7.14
C THR A 149 6.93 7.04 8.21
N ALA A 150 7.70 6.17 8.85
CA ALA A 150 7.24 5.26 9.90
C ALA A 150 6.91 6.00 11.20
N GLU A 151 7.59 7.11 11.48
CA GLU A 151 7.34 7.98 12.64
C GLU A 151 5.90 8.49 12.67
N PHE A 152 5.40 9.01 11.55
CA PHE A 152 3.99 9.43 11.46
C PHE A 152 3.03 8.29 11.80
N ALA A 153 3.36 7.05 11.41
CA ALA A 153 2.52 5.90 11.71
C ALA A 153 2.55 5.50 13.19
N ALA A 154 3.68 5.72 13.87
CA ALA A 154 3.90 5.43 15.28
C ALA A 154 3.28 6.50 16.21
N ASN A 155 3.31 7.76 15.79
CA ASN A 155 2.75 8.89 16.55
C ASN A 155 1.23 9.03 16.42
N ARG A 156 0.57 8.13 15.66
CA ARG A 156 -0.89 8.13 15.57
C ARG A 156 -1.48 7.81 16.94
N PRO A 157 -2.45 8.60 17.42
CA PRO A 157 -3.16 8.27 18.65
C PRO A 157 -3.79 6.89 18.49
N VAL A 158 -3.62 6.04 19.49
CA VAL A 158 -4.30 4.74 19.58
C VAL A 158 -5.81 4.93 19.88
N THR A 159 -6.22 6.16 20.20
CA THR A 159 -7.56 6.57 20.61
C THR A 159 -8.55 6.64 19.45
N GLY A 160 -9.10 5.48 19.11
CA GLY A 160 -10.28 5.35 18.27
C GLY A 160 -11.28 4.32 18.78
N SER A 161 -11.29 4.03 20.08
CA SER A 161 -12.40 3.35 20.75
C SER A 161 -13.56 4.33 20.89
N HIS A 162 -14.19 4.70 19.77
CA HIS A 162 -15.58 5.11 19.86
C HIS A 162 -16.40 3.84 20.05
N GLU A 163 -16.90 3.70 21.27
CA GLU A 163 -18.15 2.99 21.55
C GLU A 163 -19.14 3.31 20.42
N LEU A 164 -19.64 2.27 19.78
CA LEU A 164 -20.64 2.35 18.72
C LEU A 164 -21.94 2.85 19.38
N ARG A 165 -22.05 4.17 19.62
CA ARG A 165 -23.30 4.79 20.04
C ARG A 165 -24.20 4.81 18.83
N VAL A 166 -24.99 3.74 18.69
CA VAL A 166 -26.23 3.78 17.93
C VAL A 166 -27.06 4.88 18.57
N THR A 167 -27.08 6.05 17.94
CA THR A 167 -28.09 7.06 18.24
C THR A 167 -29.35 6.57 17.55
N SER A 168 -30.16 5.78 18.28
CA SER A 168 -31.55 5.61 17.91
C SER A 168 -32.22 6.96 18.18
N ASP A 169 -32.42 7.73 17.13
CA ASP A 169 -33.43 8.79 17.10
C ASP A 169 -34.80 8.11 17.24
N ASP A 170 -35.18 7.77 18.47
CA ASP A 170 -36.57 7.51 18.81
C ASP A 170 -36.87 8.16 20.16
N SER A 171 -37.57 9.28 20.04
CA SER A 171 -38.21 9.97 21.16
C SER A 171 -39.39 9.12 21.64
N ASN A 172 -39.17 8.33 22.69
CA ASN A 172 -40.11 7.89 23.74
C ASN A 172 -39.66 6.52 24.24
N ASP A 173 -39.02 6.46 25.40
CA ASP A 173 -39.75 5.99 26.57
C ASP A 173 -38.90 6.14 27.83
N VAL A 174 -39.60 6.55 28.89
CA VAL A 174 -39.11 6.73 30.24
C VAL A 174 -39.17 5.36 30.94
N LEU A 175 -38.10 5.04 31.67
CA LEU A 175 -37.97 3.93 32.64
C LEU A 175 -37.86 2.50 32.08
N ASN A 176 -36.63 2.01 31.91
CA ASN A 176 -36.15 0.87 32.71
C ASN A 176 -34.63 0.67 32.56
N SER A 177 -33.94 0.90 33.67
CA SER A 177 -32.55 0.54 33.90
C SER A 177 -32.50 -0.92 34.36
N SER A 178 -31.72 -1.76 33.67
CA SER A 178 -30.74 -2.68 34.27
C SER A 178 -30.30 -3.74 33.24
N LEU A 179 -29.00 -4.05 33.27
CA LEU A 179 -28.26 -5.04 32.46
C LEU A 179 -27.74 -4.51 31.11
N VAL A 180 -26.85 -3.52 31.20
CA VAL A 180 -25.81 -3.34 30.16
C VAL A 180 -24.80 -4.45 30.34
N THR A 181 -24.95 -5.53 29.56
CA THR A 181 -23.88 -6.49 29.34
C THR A 181 -22.72 -5.73 28.67
N GLN A 182 -21.66 -5.45 29.44
CA GLN A 182 -20.40 -4.95 28.90
C GLN A 182 -19.78 -6.04 28.01
N HIS A 183 -20.25 -6.17 26.78
CA HIS A 183 -19.45 -6.77 25.73
C HIS A 183 -18.28 -5.83 25.49
N SER A 184 -17.14 -6.16 26.10
CA SER A 184 -15.84 -5.57 25.80
C SER A 184 -15.46 -5.98 24.36
N SER A 185 -16.12 -5.34 23.39
CA SER A 185 -15.70 -5.39 22.01
C SER A 185 -14.49 -4.48 21.91
N LEU A 186 -13.31 -5.09 21.79
CA LEU A 186 -12.09 -4.39 21.40
C LEU A 186 -12.37 -3.75 20.03
N ALA A 187 -12.81 -2.49 20.05
CA ALA A 187 -13.11 -1.73 18.86
C ALA A 187 -11.84 -1.65 18.01
N PRO A 188 -11.87 -2.09 16.74
CA PRO A 188 -10.70 -1.99 15.89
C PRO A 188 -10.38 -0.52 15.62
N PRO A 189 -9.10 -0.12 15.60
CA PRO A 189 -8.72 1.28 15.35
C PRO A 189 -9.03 1.66 13.89
N TYR A 190 -9.73 2.78 13.68
CA TYR A 190 -10.00 3.34 12.35
C TYR A 190 -9.47 4.77 12.19
N GLU A 191 -9.57 5.26 10.96
CA GLU A 191 -8.72 6.23 10.29
C GLU A 191 -9.12 7.70 10.57
N TYR A 192 -8.14 8.55 10.86
CA TYR A 192 -8.34 9.99 11.08
C TYR A 192 -8.22 10.78 9.78
N LEU A 193 -8.94 11.90 9.70
CA LEU A 193 -8.75 12.89 8.65
C LEU A 193 -7.67 13.90 9.07
N LEU A 194 -6.76 14.22 8.13
CA LEU A 194 -5.72 15.24 8.34
C LEU A 194 -6.18 16.58 7.77
N LEU A 195 -5.99 17.63 8.57
CA LEU A 195 -6.25 19.03 8.19
C LEU A 195 -4.95 19.72 7.78
N ASP A 196 -5.07 20.74 6.92
CA ASP A 196 -4.00 21.72 6.68
C ASP A 196 -4.01 22.85 7.73
N ASP A 197 -3.01 23.74 7.69
CA ASP A 197 -2.86 24.87 8.63
C ASP A 197 -4.04 25.87 8.59
N GLY A 198 -4.92 25.76 7.58
CA GLY A 198 -6.15 26.56 7.47
C GLY A 198 -7.41 25.81 7.93
N GLY A 199 -7.27 24.66 8.60
CA GLY A 199 -8.39 23.84 9.04
C GLY A 199 -9.18 23.20 7.89
N ARG A 200 -8.61 23.15 6.67
CA ARG A 200 -9.27 22.55 5.50
C ARG A 200 -8.80 21.11 5.32
N SER A 201 -9.73 20.24 4.94
CA SER A 201 -9.40 18.89 4.48
C SER A 201 -8.46 18.95 3.27
N SER A 202 -7.32 18.25 3.34
CA SER A 202 -6.32 18.25 2.26
C SER A 202 -6.85 17.55 0.99
N ARG A 203 -7.46 18.32 0.08
CA ARG A 203 -8.06 17.80 -1.18
C ARG A 203 -7.03 17.46 -2.29
N HIS A 204 -5.76 17.26 -1.97
CA HIS A 204 -4.68 17.12 -2.95
C HIS A 204 -4.23 15.67 -3.21
N TRP A 205 -5.18 14.72 -3.22
CA TRP A 205 -4.93 13.36 -3.67
C TRP A 205 -5.73 13.07 -4.95
N GLY A 206 -5.09 13.29 -6.10
CA GLY A 206 -5.47 12.60 -7.34
C GLY A 206 -6.09 13.46 -8.45
N SER A 207 -5.29 14.32 -9.10
CA SER A 207 -5.61 14.75 -10.46
C SER A 207 -4.41 15.41 -11.13
N ARG A 208 -3.58 14.59 -11.80
CA ARG A 208 -2.82 14.88 -13.06
C ARG A 208 -1.67 13.86 -13.23
N CYS A 209 -2.02 12.67 -13.69
CA CYS A 209 -1.07 11.83 -14.45
C CYS A 209 -1.66 11.66 -15.85
N GLY A 210 -1.39 12.64 -16.71
CA GLY A 210 -1.71 12.55 -18.13
C GLY A 210 -0.81 11.50 -18.78
N TRP A 211 -1.38 10.38 -19.19
CA TRP A 211 -0.72 9.40 -20.03
C TRP A 211 -0.56 9.97 -21.44
N ARG A 212 0.58 10.60 -21.77
CA ARG A 212 1.00 10.75 -23.16
C ARG A 212 1.51 9.40 -23.63
N ARG A 213 0.82 8.80 -24.61
CA ARG A 213 1.35 7.67 -25.38
C ARG A 213 2.55 8.16 -26.18
N SER A 214 3.75 7.65 -25.88
CA SER A 214 4.89 7.77 -26.79
C SER A 214 4.57 7.03 -28.09
N PRO A 215 4.84 7.61 -29.27
CA PRO A 215 4.70 6.89 -30.54
C PRO A 215 5.73 5.75 -30.59
N ARG A 216 5.28 4.57 -31.05
CA ARG A 216 6.15 3.41 -31.28
C ARG A 216 7.19 3.73 -32.37
N PRO A 217 8.45 3.30 -32.22
CA PRO A 217 9.40 3.37 -33.33
C PRO A 217 8.95 2.43 -34.45
N ARG A 218 8.88 2.96 -35.68
CA ARG A 218 8.71 2.14 -36.89
C ARG A 218 10.06 1.52 -37.24
N SER A 219 10.07 0.22 -37.50
CA SER A 219 11.22 -0.53 -38.01
C SER A 219 11.65 -0.02 -39.41
N PRO A 220 12.94 -0.07 -39.77
CA PRO A 220 13.42 0.42 -41.05
C PRO A 220 13.07 -0.57 -42.17
N ARG A 221 12.32 -0.09 -43.17
CA ARG A 221 12.26 -0.73 -44.50
C ARG A 221 13.47 -0.28 -45.31
N TRP A 222 14.27 -1.24 -45.74
CA TRP A 222 15.27 -1.06 -46.79
C TRP A 222 14.57 -0.84 -48.13
N THR A 223 14.75 0.33 -48.74
CA THR A 223 14.50 0.53 -50.17
C THR A 223 15.57 1.40 -50.81
N ARG A 224 16.03 0.93 -51.96
CA ARG A 224 17.06 1.46 -52.87
C ARG A 224 16.93 2.95 -53.16
N ARG A 225 18.12 3.56 -53.32
CA ARG A 225 18.41 4.86 -53.97
C ARG A 225 17.53 5.13 -55.20
N ARG A 226 17.03 6.37 -55.28
CA ARG A 226 17.14 7.24 -56.48
C ARG A 226 16.98 8.71 -56.06
N SER A 227 17.84 9.55 -56.63
CA SER A 227 18.01 10.98 -56.41
C SER A 227 16.96 11.81 -57.16
N ALA A 228 16.47 12.92 -56.58
CA ALA A 228 16.21 14.19 -57.27
C ALA A 228 15.67 15.30 -56.33
N ALA A 229 16.44 16.38 -56.27
CA ALA A 229 16.13 17.82 -56.19
C ALA A 229 14.77 18.39 -55.67
N ARG A 230 14.95 19.40 -54.80
CA ARG A 230 14.41 20.79 -54.84
C ARG A 230 13.03 21.16 -54.25
N ARG A 231 13.08 22.28 -53.48
CA ARG A 231 12.04 23.25 -53.04
C ARG A 231 11.09 22.70 -51.95
N GLY A 232 10.92 23.31 -50.77
CA GLY A 232 10.82 24.74 -50.45
C GLY A 232 9.33 25.08 -50.32
N ARG A 233 8.81 25.15 -49.08
CA ARG A 233 7.65 25.96 -48.66
C ARG A 233 7.35 25.77 -47.17
N SER A 234 7.14 26.90 -46.52
CA SER A 234 6.69 27.10 -45.15
C SER A 234 5.19 26.83 -45.02
N CYS A 235 4.78 26.21 -43.91
CA CYS A 235 3.37 26.16 -43.50
C CYS A 235 3.24 26.66 -42.05
N ARG A 236 2.57 27.81 -41.96
CA ARG A 236 2.07 28.51 -40.79
C ARG A 236 0.93 27.68 -40.17
N TRP A 237 0.96 27.42 -38.87
CA TRP A 237 -0.18 26.85 -38.14
C TRP A 237 -0.74 27.90 -37.18
N SER A 238 -1.97 28.32 -37.47
CA SER A 238 -2.79 29.21 -36.66
C SER A 238 -3.50 28.40 -35.58
N ALA A 239 -3.48 28.90 -34.34
CA ALA A 239 -4.24 28.36 -33.22
C ALA A 239 -5.69 28.83 -33.29
N SER A 240 -6.65 27.92 -33.15
CA SER A 240 -8.04 28.26 -32.83
C SER A 240 -8.51 27.51 -31.59
N ARG A 241 -9.01 28.31 -30.65
CA ARG A 241 -9.59 27.95 -29.36
C ARG A 241 -10.90 27.19 -29.55
N GLY A 242 -11.24 26.34 -28.57
CA GLY A 242 -12.57 25.77 -28.43
C GLY A 242 -12.65 24.95 -27.15
N ASN A 243 -13.21 25.55 -26.10
CA ASN A 243 -13.45 24.95 -24.80
C ASN A 243 -14.98 24.88 -24.62
N PRO A 244 -15.58 23.71 -24.35
CA PRO A 244 -16.89 23.68 -23.73
C PRO A 244 -16.83 23.09 -22.31
N SER A 245 -17.46 23.85 -21.42
CA SER A 245 -17.89 23.52 -20.08
C SER A 245 -18.62 22.17 -19.98
N ALA A 246 -18.27 21.36 -18.98
CA ALA A 246 -19.03 20.19 -18.57
C ALA A 246 -19.26 20.22 -17.06
N THR A 247 -20.36 20.86 -16.66
CA THR A 247 -21.02 20.66 -15.37
C THR A 247 -22.10 19.59 -15.59
N ALA A 248 -22.38 18.77 -14.56
CA ALA A 248 -23.35 17.68 -14.50
C ALA A 248 -22.89 16.28 -15.00
N ALA A 249 -22.19 15.55 -14.13
CA ALA A 249 -22.28 14.08 -14.04
C ALA A 249 -21.59 13.57 -12.75
N ARG A 250 -22.28 13.62 -11.61
CA ARG A 250 -21.82 12.96 -10.38
C ARG A 250 -22.96 12.14 -9.80
N GLY A 251 -22.77 10.83 -9.75
CA GLY A 251 -23.74 9.88 -9.16
C GLY A 251 -23.57 8.40 -9.52
N ARG A 252 -22.69 8.02 -10.46
CA ARG A 252 -22.58 6.62 -10.93
C ARG A 252 -21.18 5.97 -10.80
N SER A 253 -20.26 6.50 -9.99
CA SER A 253 -18.85 6.04 -10.03
C SER A 253 -18.53 4.83 -9.15
N ALA A 254 -19.12 4.68 -7.96
CA ALA A 254 -18.70 3.64 -7.00
C ALA A 254 -19.10 2.22 -7.43
N ALA A 255 -20.35 2.01 -7.85
CA ALA A 255 -20.81 0.70 -8.31
C ALA A 255 -20.14 0.25 -9.62
N ALA A 256 -19.77 1.19 -10.50
CA ALA A 256 -19.02 0.91 -11.71
C ALA A 256 -17.56 0.52 -11.40
N TYR A 257 -16.94 1.19 -10.43
CA TYR A 257 -15.60 0.86 -9.94
C TYR A 257 -15.53 -0.57 -9.37
N TRP A 258 -16.47 -0.95 -8.50
CA TRP A 258 -16.51 -2.29 -7.90
C TRP A 258 -16.81 -3.41 -8.90
N ARG A 259 -17.65 -3.15 -9.91
CA ARG A 259 -17.86 -4.11 -11.01
C ARG A 259 -16.59 -4.29 -11.84
N ARG A 260 -15.86 -3.22 -12.12
CA ARG A 260 -14.60 -3.26 -12.87
C ARG A 260 -13.49 -3.99 -12.09
N MET A 261 -13.42 -3.81 -10.77
CA MET A 261 -12.50 -4.54 -9.89
C MET A 261 -12.82 -6.04 -9.81
N ARG A 262 -14.11 -6.42 -9.72
CA ARG A 262 -14.52 -7.84 -9.80
C ARG A 262 -14.16 -8.49 -11.13
N HIS A 263 -14.26 -7.77 -12.24
CA HIS A 263 -13.91 -8.28 -13.56
C HIS A 263 -12.39 -8.47 -13.75
N LEU A 264 -11.59 -7.52 -13.25
CA LEU A 264 -10.13 -7.64 -13.20
C LEU A 264 -9.70 -8.81 -12.33
N TRP A 265 -10.35 -9.00 -11.18
CA TRP A 265 -10.09 -10.12 -10.28
C TRP A 265 -10.34 -11.48 -10.94
N ARG A 266 -11.47 -11.64 -11.67
CA ARG A 266 -11.75 -12.88 -12.43
C ARG A 266 -10.72 -13.13 -13.55
N ARG A 267 -10.23 -12.08 -14.21
CA ARG A 267 -9.17 -12.21 -15.23
C ARG A 267 -7.83 -12.62 -14.65
N MET A 268 -7.46 -12.13 -13.47
CA MET A 268 -6.20 -12.49 -12.82
C MET A 268 -6.19 -13.96 -12.34
N GLN A 269 -7.34 -14.56 -12.03
CA GLN A 269 -7.39 -15.99 -11.67
C GLN A 269 -7.21 -16.95 -12.86
N GLY A 270 -7.33 -16.47 -14.11
CA GLY A 270 -7.21 -17.30 -15.31
C GLY A 270 -5.79 -17.47 -15.85
N GLN A 271 -4.78 -16.77 -15.32
CA GLN A 271 -3.40 -16.88 -15.80
C GLN A 271 -2.63 -17.91 -14.97
N ARG A 272 -2.61 -19.16 -15.45
CA ARG A 272 -1.67 -20.20 -15.01
C ARG A 272 -0.27 -19.86 -15.53
N PHE A 273 0.66 -19.53 -14.64
CA PHE A 273 2.09 -19.55 -14.95
C PHE A 273 2.55 -21.01 -15.02
N ARG A 274 2.97 -21.46 -16.22
CA ARG A 274 3.76 -22.70 -16.35
C ARG A 274 5.19 -22.37 -15.94
N LEU A 275 5.64 -22.93 -14.82
CA LEU A 275 7.05 -22.96 -14.47
C LEU A 275 7.73 -24.05 -15.31
N CYS A 276 8.71 -23.68 -16.13
CA CYS A 276 9.61 -24.63 -16.77
C CYS A 276 10.59 -25.17 -15.70
N HIS A 277 10.60 -26.48 -15.50
CA HIS A 277 11.63 -27.15 -14.72
C HIS A 277 12.95 -27.20 -15.52
N PRO A 278 14.12 -26.97 -14.89
CA PRO A 278 15.40 -27.29 -15.50
C PRO A 278 15.63 -28.81 -15.44
N VAL A 279 15.96 -29.39 -16.59
CA VAL A 279 16.43 -30.78 -16.72
C VAL A 279 17.89 -30.84 -16.27
N SER A 280 18.16 -31.66 -15.26
CA SER A 280 19.51 -31.96 -14.78
C SER A 280 20.27 -32.82 -15.79
N CYS A 281 21.41 -32.33 -16.30
CA CYS A 281 22.41 -33.16 -16.97
C CYS A 281 23.30 -33.81 -15.91
N LEU A 282 23.16 -35.12 -15.71
CA LEU A 282 24.15 -35.94 -15.01
C LEU A 282 25.20 -36.44 -16.00
N SER A 283 26.44 -36.03 -15.78
CA SER A 283 27.67 -36.59 -16.35
C SER A 283 27.90 -38.00 -15.80
N LYS A 284 28.03 -38.99 -16.70
CA LYS A 284 28.57 -40.31 -16.39
C LYS A 284 30.09 -40.26 -16.53
N THR A 285 30.79 -40.67 -15.48
CA THR A 285 32.19 -41.07 -15.53
C THR A 285 32.26 -42.50 -14.99
N THR A 286 32.53 -43.45 -15.87
CA THR A 286 33.11 -44.76 -15.56
C THR A 286 33.69 -45.31 -16.86
#